data_AF-A0A379FFM4-F1
#
_entry.id   AF-A0A379FFM4-F1
#
_cell.length_a   1.000
_cell.length_b   1.000
_cell.length_c   1.000
_cell.angle_alpha   90.00
_cell.angle_beta   90.00
_cell.angle_gamma   90.00
#
_symmetry.space_group_name_H-M   'P 1'
#
loop_
_entity.id
_entity.type
_entity.pdbx_description
1 polymer ?
#
loop_
_entity_poly.entity_id
_entity_poly.type
_entity_poly.pdbx_seq_one_letter_code
_entity_poly.pdbx_strand_id
1 'polypeptide(L)' 'MLFEDFTPAFNQWITGNHRSSIILLGIRADESLNRFIAISNNRKLRYADDIPWTTASAEGFYYMAYLFMIGMLKISGLI' A
#
# COMPACT_ATOMS: atom_id res chain seq x y z
N MET A 1 -11.96 7.23 -13.40
CA MET A 1 -10.58 6.83 -13.07
C MET A 1 -10.64 5.66 -12.10
N LEU A 2 -9.85 4.61 -12.32
CA LEU A 2 -9.79 3.47 -11.39
C LEU A 2 -8.84 3.79 -10.24
N PHE A 3 -9.06 3.16 -9.09
CA PHE A 3 -8.20 3.30 -7.91
C PHE A 3 -6.74 2.95 -8.22
N GLU A 4 -6.52 1.95 -9.06
CA GLU A 4 -5.19 1.45 -9.45
C GLU A 4 -4.41 2.47 -10.30
N ASP A 5 -5.10 3.34 -11.04
CA ASP A 5 -4.47 4.43 -11.80
C ASP A 5 -4.27 5.69 -10.95
N PHE A 6 -5.24 5.98 -10.07
CA PHE A 6 -5.20 7.16 -9.21
C PHE A 6 -4.06 7.09 -8.20
N THR A 7 -3.89 5.94 -7.54
CA THR A 7 -2.96 5.85 -6.41
C THR A 7 -1.50 6.09 -6.80
N PRO A 8 -0.95 5.47 -7.88
CA PRO A 8 0.40 5.76 -8.34
C PRO A 8 0.60 7.23 -8.74
N ALA A 9 -0.37 7.82 -9.45
CA ALA A 9 -0.30 9.21 -9.87
C ALA A 9 -0.28 10.17 -8.66
N PHE A 10 -1.11 9.90 -7.66
CA PHE A 10 -1.12 10.65 -6.40
C PHE A 10 0.21 10.53 -5.66
N ASN A 11 0.79 9.32 -5.58
CA ASN A 11 2.05 9.11 -4.89
C ASN A 11 3.20 9.83 -5.56
N GLN A 12 3.25 9.78 -6.89
CA GLN A 12 4.27 10.49 -7.66
C GLN A 12 4.13 12.01 -7.46
N TRP A 13 2.90 12.52 -7.49
CA TRP A 13 2.62 13.93 -7.26
C TRP A 13 3.03 14.40 -5.85
N ILE A 14 2.68 13.65 -4.81
CA ILE A 14 2.97 14.05 -3.41
C ILE A 14 4.44 13.83 -3.03
N THR A 15 5.09 12.81 -3.59
CA THR A 15 6.52 12.55 -3.35
C THR A 15 7.39 13.58 -4.08
N GLY A 16 6.96 14.06 -5.25
CA GLY A 16 7.70 15.08 -6.01
C GLY A 16 9.19 14.70 -6.20
N ASN A 17 10.09 15.65 -5.92
CA ASN A 17 11.55 15.42 -5.88
C ASN A 17 12.08 15.08 -4.47
N HIS A 18 11.20 14.76 -3.52
CA HIS A 18 11.60 14.47 -2.14
C HIS A 18 12.17 13.06 -2.00
N ARG A 19 12.92 12.83 -0.90
CA ARG A 19 13.49 11.51 -0.54
C ARG A 19 12.40 10.45 -0.37
N SER A 20 12.82 9.18 -0.37
CA SER A 20 11.98 8.00 -0.17
C SER A 20 10.86 8.22 0.84
N SER A 21 9.61 8.19 0.37
CA SER A 21 8.42 8.51 1.16
C SER A 21 7.53 7.29 1.31
N ILE A 22 6.87 7.16 2.47
CA ILE A 22 5.88 6.12 2.76
C ILE A 22 4.51 6.78 2.85
N ILE A 23 3.58 6.35 2.02
CA ILE A 23 2.22 6.88 1.97
C ILE A 23 1.26 5.83 2.50
N LEU A 24 0.53 6.18 3.55
CA LEU A 24 -0.45 5.34 4.22
C LEU A 24 -1.85 5.68 3.71
N LEU A 25 -2.51 4.71 3.07
CA LEU A 25 -3.86 4.87 2.54
C LEU A 25 -4.83 3.97 3.32
N GLY A 26 -5.74 4.60 4.06
CA GLY A 26 -6.79 3.91 4.80
C GLY A 26 -7.89 3.41 3.87
N ILE A 27 -8.21 2.12 3.94
CA ILE A 27 -9.29 1.51 3.18
C ILE A 27 -10.44 1.18 4.13
N ARG A 28 -11.67 1.54 3.73
CA ARG A 28 -12.87 1.26 4.52
C ARG A 28 -13.05 -0.25 4.75
N ALA A 29 -13.63 -0.61 5.88
CA ALA A 29 -13.76 -1.99 6.34
C ALA A 29 -14.50 -2.91 5.35
N ASP A 30 -15.57 -2.41 4.74
CA ASP A 30 -16.42 -3.12 3.78
C ASP A 30 -15.72 -3.47 2.46
N GLU A 31 -14.73 -2.68 2.05
CA GLU A 31 -13.91 -2.93 0.86
C GLU A 31 -12.59 -3.65 1.17
N SER A 32 -12.23 -3.73 2.46
CA SER A 32 -10.89 -4.08 2.90
C SER A 32 -10.44 -5.49 2.52
N LEU A 33 -11.32 -6.49 2.58
CA LEU A 33 -10.97 -7.89 2.28
C LEU A 33 -10.68 -8.10 0.79
N ASN A 34 -11.57 -7.64 -0.07
CA ASN A 34 -11.44 -7.81 -1.53
C ASN A 34 -10.20 -7.06 -2.05
N ARG A 35 -9.95 -5.86 -1.52
CA ARG A 35 -8.76 -5.07 -1.83
C ARG A 35 -7.48 -5.71 -1.28
N PHE A 36 -7.52 -6.27 -0.07
CA PHE A 36 -6.38 -6.96 0.53
C PHE A 36 -5.96 -8.16 -0.31
N ILE A 37 -6.90 -8.97 -0.79
CA ILE A 37 -6.59 -10.13 -1.67
C ILE A 37 -5.92 -9.65 -2.97
N ALA A 38 -6.39 -8.57 -3.57
CA ALA A 38 -5.81 -8.01 -4.79
C ALA A 38 -4.41 -7.40 -4.58
N ILE A 39 -4.12 -6.88 -3.39
CA ILE A 39 -2.83 -6.24 -3.07
C ILE A 39 -1.81 -7.24 -2.53
N SER A 40 -2.24 -8.22 -1.73
CA SER A 40 -1.39 -9.28 -1.15
C SER A 40 -0.94 -10.35 -2.15
N ASN A 41 -1.21 -10.16 -3.44
CA ASN A 41 -0.69 -11.02 -4.49
C ASN A 41 0.84 -10.88 -4.59
N ASN A 42 1.58 -12.00 -4.57
CA ASN A 42 3.06 -12.05 -4.59
C ASN A 42 3.69 -11.55 -5.90
N ARG A 43 2.89 -11.26 -6.93
CA ARG A 43 3.41 -10.71 -8.19
C ARG A 43 3.85 -9.24 -8.10
N LYS A 44 3.49 -8.53 -7.04
CA LYS A 44 3.82 -7.10 -6.85
C LYS A 44 5.14 -6.95 -6.11
N LEU A 45 5.94 -5.96 -6.50
CA LEU A 45 7.12 -5.53 -5.75
C LEU A 45 6.67 -4.99 -4.38
N ARG A 46 7.32 -5.44 -3.31
CA ARG A 46 6.98 -5.10 -1.91
C ARG A 46 8.14 -4.43 -1.22
N TYR A 47 7.86 -3.78 -0.10
CA TYR A 47 8.90 -3.26 0.78
C TYR A 47 9.61 -4.40 1.53
N ALA A 48 8.85 -5.36 2.07
CA ALA A 48 9.35 -6.52 2.79
C ALA A 48 8.39 -7.72 2.66
N ASP A 49 8.92 -8.94 2.78
CA ASP A 49 8.16 -10.18 2.57
C ASP A 49 7.09 -10.43 3.65
N ASP A 50 7.34 -9.97 4.87
CA ASP A 50 6.45 -10.09 6.03
C ASP A 50 5.34 -9.01 6.07
N ILE A 51 5.42 -8.02 5.18
CA ILE A 51 4.51 -6.87 5.07
C ILE A 51 3.78 -6.88 3.71
N PRO A 52 2.88 -7.87 3.46
CA PRO A 52 2.25 -8.10 2.16
C PRO A 52 1.26 -7.01 1.73
N TRP A 53 0.98 -6.06 2.60
CA TRP A 53 0.11 -4.89 2.37
C TRP A 53 0.89 -3.64 1.95
N THR A 54 2.17 -3.81 1.61
CA THR A 54 3.00 -2.76 1.02
C THR A 54 3.25 -3.03 -0.46
N THR A 55 3.29 -1.96 -1.25
CA THR A 55 3.72 -2.00 -2.65
C THR A 55 4.89 -1.03 -2.80
N ALA A 56 6.02 -1.52 -3.29
CA ALA A 56 7.14 -0.68 -3.68
C ALA A 56 6.95 -0.17 -5.10
N SER A 57 7.29 1.10 -5.33
CA SER A 57 7.44 1.60 -6.69
C SER A 57 8.53 0.83 -7.43
N ALA A 58 8.33 0.57 -8.73
CA ALA A 58 9.37 -0.02 -9.58
C ALA A 58 10.64 0.86 -9.64
N GLU A 59 10.50 2.16 -9.40
CA GLU A 59 11.60 3.11 -9.40
C GLU A 59 12.25 3.28 -8.00
N GLY A 60 11.70 2.68 -6.95
CA GLY A 60 12.28 2.69 -5.59
C GLY A 60 12.14 3.99 -4.79
N PHE A 61 11.54 5.04 -5.36
CA PHE A 61 11.45 6.36 -4.73
C PHE A 61 10.27 6.54 -3.76
N TYR A 62 9.27 5.67 -3.79
CA TYR A 62 8.15 5.74 -2.87
C TYR A 62 7.58 4.35 -2.57
N TYR A 63 7.00 4.23 -1.38
CA TYR A 63 6.34 3.03 -0.90
C TYR A 63 4.89 3.34 -0.56
N MET A 64 4.01 2.48 -1.03
CA MET A 64 2.61 2.46 -0.66
C MET A 64 2.41 1.49 0.49
N ALA A 65 1.73 1.93 1.53
CA ALA A 65 1.25 1.09 2.61
C ALA A 65 -0.28 1.20 2.68
N TYR A 66 -0.98 0.09 2.48
CA TYR A 66 -2.45 0.06 2.54
C TYR A 66 -2.91 -0.35 3.93
N LEU A 67 -3.49 0.60 4.66
CA LEU A 67 -4.01 0.34 5.99
C LEU A 67 -5.42 -0.27 5.86
N PHE A 68 -5.44 -1.60 5.81
CA PHE A 68 -6.66 -2.38 5.97
C PHE A 68 -6.98 -2.57 7.44
N MET A 69 -8.25 -2.81 7.78
CA MET A 69 -8.62 -3.23 9.14
C MET A 69 -7.81 -4.47 9.60
N ILE A 70 -7.56 -5.42 8.69
CA ILE A 70 -6.70 -6.59 8.93
C ILE A 70 -5.23 -6.17 9.16
N GLY A 71 -4.74 -5.21 8.39
CA GLY A 71 -3.39 -4.65 8.56
C GLY A 71 -3.23 -3.93 9.91
N MET A 72 -4.26 -3.19 10.36
CA MET A 72 -4.27 -2.56 11.68
C MET A 72 -4.17 -3.58 12.81
N LEU A 73 -4.89 -4.70 12.74
CA LEU A 73 -4.78 -5.76 13.74
C LEU A 73 -3.36 -6.34 13.84
N LYS A 74 -2.66 -6.47 12.71
CA LYS A 74 -1.28 -6.97 12.67
C LYS A 74 -0.28 -5.96 13.23
N ILE A 75 -0.46 -4.66 12.95
CA ILE A 75 0.34 -3.58 13.54
C ILE A 75 0.11 -3.49 15.06
N SER A 76 -1.11 -3.75 15.52
CA SER A 76 -1.44 -3.76 16.95
C SER A 76 -1.05 -5.05 17.68
N GLY A 77 -0.35 -5.99 17.02
CA GLY A 77 0.10 -7.25 17.62
C GLY A 77 -1.03 -8.19 18.05
N LEU A 78 -2.21 -8.04 17.46
CA LEU A 78 -3.42 -8.79 17.82
C LEU A 78 -3.62 -10.07 17.00
N ILE A 79 -2.65 -10.43 16.14
CA ILE A 79 -2.62 -11.67 15.34
C ILE A 79 -1.18 -12.15 15.22
#